data_AF-A0A0B6YWP4-F1
#
_entry.id   AF-A0A0B6YWP4-F1
#
_cell.length_a   1.000
_cell.length_b   1.000
_cell.length_c   1.000
_cell.angle_alpha   90.00
_cell.angle_beta   90.00
_cell.angle_gamma   90.00
#
_symmetry.space_group_name_H-M   'P 1'
#
loop_
_entity.id
_entity.type
_entity.pdbx_description
1 polymer ?
#
loop_
_entity_poly.entity_id
_entity_poly.type
_entity_poly.pdbx_seq_one_letter_code
_entity_poly.pdbx_strand_id
1 'polypeptide(L)'
;GDKPGQKVDDYWEVGRALLQDPNKFLESLFQYDKDNIPDDTIKKIQPYIDDEAFTPAAIAKVSKACTSICQWTQAMHKYHFVAKGVAP
;
A
#
# COMPACT_ATOMS: atom_id res chain seq x y z
N GLY A 1 2.52 26.28 -8.26
CA GLY A 1 1.44 27.20 -7.86
C GLY A 1 0.36 26.36 -7.26
N ASP A 2 0.29 26.34 -5.93
CA ASP A 2 -0.71 25.58 -5.19
C ASP A 2 -2.06 26.30 -5.31
N LYS A 3 -3.10 25.62 -5.78
CA LYS A 3 -4.42 26.23 -5.98
C LYS A 3 -5.15 26.24 -4.63
N PRO A 4 -5.42 27.40 -4.01
CA PRO A 4 -6.12 27.46 -2.74
C PRO A 4 -7.54 26.90 -2.88
N GLY A 5 -7.86 25.84 -2.12
CA GLY A 5 -9.20 25.25 -2.05
C GLY A 5 -9.28 23.74 -2.25
N GLN A 6 -8.19 23.07 -2.63
CA GLN A 6 -8.18 21.61 -2.74
C GLN A 6 -7.96 20.98 -1.35
N LYS A 7 -8.96 20.25 -0.84
CA LYS A 7 -8.79 19.43 0.37
C LYS A 7 -7.84 18.29 0.01
N VAL A 8 -6.63 18.34 0.57
CA VAL A 8 -5.67 17.23 0.50
C VAL A 8 -5.94 16.35 1.71
N ASP A 9 -6.16 15.06 1.47
CA ASP A 9 -6.25 14.09 2.56
C ASP A 9 -4.87 13.95 3.23
N ASP A 10 -4.77 14.41 4.48
CA ASP A 10 -3.54 14.28 5.26
C ASP A 10 -3.45 12.90 5.91
N TYR A 11 -2.74 12.00 5.22
CA TYR A 11 -2.50 10.64 5.70
C TYR A 11 -1.30 10.53 6.64
N TRP A 12 -0.57 11.62 6.92
CA TRP A 12 0.66 11.56 7.72
C TRP A 12 0.38 11.17 9.17
N GLU A 13 -0.55 11.85 9.84
CA GLU A 13 -0.84 11.59 11.25
C GLU A 13 -1.45 10.19 11.45
N VAL A 14 -2.35 9.78 10.56
CA VAL A 14 -2.95 8.44 10.61
C VAL A 14 -1.93 7.36 10.29
N GLY A 15 -1.08 7.57 9.30
CA GLY A 15 0.00 6.65 8.94
C GLY A 15 1.02 6.49 10.06
N ARG A 16 1.40 7.60 10.73
CA ARG A 16 2.30 7.54 11.88
C ARG A 16 1.67 6.78 13.04
N ALA A 17 0.39 7.04 13.32
CA ALA A 17 -0.34 6.33 14.39
C ALA A 17 -0.45 4.83 14.11
N LEU A 18 -0.69 4.43 12.85
CA LEU A 18 -0.75 3.03 12.44
C LEU A 18 0.60 2.31 12.67
N LEU A 19 1.71 2.98 12.37
CA LEU A 19 3.05 2.42 12.51
C LEU A 19 3.61 2.48 13.94
N GLN A 20 2.93 3.16 14.87
CA GLN A 20 3.36 3.29 16.26
C GLN A 20 3.29 1.95 17.02
N ASP A 21 2.36 1.07 16.65
CA ASP A 21 2.23 -0.28 17.21
C ASP A 21 2.56 -1.34 16.14
N PRO A 22 3.80 -1.84 16.10
CA PRO A 22 4.23 -2.76 15.05
C PRO A 22 3.53 -4.12 15.12
N ASN A 23 3.16 -4.60 16.31
CA ASN A 23 2.50 -5.90 16.45
C ASN A 23 1.07 -5.83 15.89
N LYS A 24 0.34 -4.78 16.27
CA LYS A 24 -1.01 -4.53 15.76
C LYS A 24 -1.01 -4.26 14.26
N PHE A 25 -0.02 -3.53 13.76
CA PHE A 25 0.14 -3.30 12.33
C PHE A 25 0.34 -4.63 11.58
N LEU A 26 1.27 -5.47 12.02
CA LEU A 26 1.51 -6.77 11.39
C LEU A 26 0.26 -7.66 11.45
N GLU A 27 -0.44 -7.72 12.59
CA GLU A 27 -1.70 -8.45 12.71
C GLU A 27 -2.73 -7.96 11.68
N SER A 28 -2.86 -6.64 11.50
CA SER A 28 -3.78 -6.09 10.50
C SER A 28 -3.41 -6.46 9.06
N LEU A 29 -2.11 -6.61 8.74
CA LEU A 29 -1.67 -7.12 7.43
C LEU A 29 -2.01 -8.60 7.24
N PHE A 30 -1.92 -9.40 8.30
CA PHE A 30 -2.27 -10.84 8.26
C PHE A 30 -3.77 -11.09 8.16
N GLN A 31 -4.58 -10.27 8.85
CA GLN A 31 -6.04 -10.37 8.86
C GLN A 31 -6.69 -9.60 7.70
N TYR A 32 -5.90 -8.93 6.84
CA TYR A 32 -6.43 -8.17 5.72
C TYR A 32 -7.16 -9.08 4.73
N ASP A 33 -8.40 -8.72 4.42
CA ASP A 33 -9.25 -9.46 3.47
C ASP A 33 -8.81 -9.21 2.02
N LYS A 34 -7.78 -9.94 1.61
CA LYS A 34 -7.20 -9.88 0.26
C LYS A 34 -8.16 -10.34 -0.84
N ASP A 35 -9.22 -11.06 -0.49
CA ASP A 35 -10.19 -11.62 -1.42
C ASP A 35 -11.27 -10.59 -1.81
N ASN A 36 -11.46 -9.55 -0.98
CA ASN A 36 -12.45 -8.49 -1.18
C ASN A 36 -11.84 -7.07 -1.28
N ILE A 37 -10.71 -6.92 -1.98
CA ILE A 37 -10.09 -5.60 -2.20
C ILE A 37 -10.92 -4.79 -3.20
N PRO A 38 -11.41 -3.57 -2.85
CA PRO A 38 -12.12 -2.72 -3.79
C PRO A 38 -11.23 -2.23 -4.94
N ASP A 39 -11.76 -2.17 -6.16
CA ASP A 39 -11.04 -1.62 -7.33
C ASP A 39 -10.60 -0.17 -7.13
N ASP A 40 -11.36 0.61 -6.36
CA ASP A 40 -11.00 1.99 -6.02
C ASP A 40 -9.68 2.04 -5.21
N THR A 41 -9.49 1.11 -4.28
CA THR A 41 -8.24 0.98 -3.52
C THR A 41 -7.08 0.63 -4.44
N ILE A 42 -7.28 -0.31 -5.37
CA ILE A 42 -6.25 -0.70 -6.35
C ILE A 42 -5.87 0.47 -7.25
N LYS A 43 -6.85 1.24 -7.74
CA LYS A 43 -6.61 2.45 -8.54
C LYS A 43 -5.83 3.50 -7.78
N LYS A 44 -6.10 3.67 -6.48
CA LYS A 44 -5.38 4.62 -5.61
C LYS A 44 -3.92 4.23 -5.41
N ILE A 45 -3.61 2.94 -5.34
CA ILE A 45 -2.22 2.48 -5.16
C ILE A 45 -1.44 2.34 -6.48
N GLN A 46 -2.12 2.20 -7.62
CA GLN A 46 -1.53 2.05 -8.96
C GLN A 46 -0.36 3.02 -9.25
N PRO A 47 -0.46 4.34 -9.02
CA PRO A 47 0.66 5.26 -9.32
C PRO A 47 1.91 4.96 -8.50
N TYR A 48 1.78 4.38 -7.30
CA TYR A 48 2.93 3.92 -6.51
C TYR A 48 3.49 2.60 -7.02
N ILE A 49 2.64 1.70 -7.54
CA ILE A 49 3.10 0.43 -8.13
C ILE A 49 3.93 0.67 -9.40
N ASP A 50 3.55 1.69 -10.17
CA ASP A 50 4.25 2.08 -11.40
C ASP A 50 5.50 2.95 -11.14
N ASP A 51 5.71 3.42 -9.91
CA ASP A 51 6.86 4.23 -9.52
C ASP A 51 8.11 3.35 -9.29
N GLU A 52 9.17 3.58 -10.07
CA GLU A 52 10.44 2.87 -9.95
C GLU A 52 11.13 3.09 -8.59
N ALA A 53 10.82 4.21 -7.92
CA ALA A 53 11.29 4.49 -6.57
C ALA A 53 10.57 3.64 -5.51
N PHE A 54 9.39 3.11 -5.81
CA PHE A 54 8.60 2.24 -4.93
C PHE A 54 8.81 0.75 -5.26
N THR A 55 10.07 0.38 -5.49
CA THR A 55 10.48 -1.01 -5.68
C THR A 55 11.18 -1.53 -4.43
N PRO A 56 11.14 -2.86 -4.13
CA PRO A 56 11.81 -3.41 -2.97
C PRO A 56 13.32 -3.13 -3.00
N ALA A 57 13.92 -3.13 -4.19
CA ALA A 57 15.33 -2.83 -4.40
C ALA A 57 15.68 -1.36 -4.12
N ALA A 58 14.81 -0.41 -4.52
CA ALA A 58 14.99 1.00 -4.20
C ALA A 58 14.77 1.26 -2.70
N ILE A 59 13.68 0.77 -2.13
CA ILE A 59 13.32 0.97 -0.71
C ILE A 59 14.33 0.30 0.22
N ALA A 60 14.89 -0.87 -0.13
CA ALA A 60 15.88 -1.56 0.69
C ALA A 60 17.16 -0.76 0.95
N LYS A 61 17.49 0.20 0.06
CA LYS A 61 18.62 1.13 0.27
C LYS A 61 18.33 2.16 1.36
N VAL A 62 17.06 2.38 1.69
CA VAL A 62 16.60 3.39 2.66
C VAL A 62 16.15 2.75 3.97
N SER A 63 15.31 1.71 3.91
CA SER A 63 14.74 1.07 5.10
C SER A 63 14.32 -0.37 4.84
N LYS A 64 14.85 -1.30 5.64
CA LYS A 64 14.51 -2.73 5.58
C LYS A 64 13.06 -3.00 5.99
N ALA A 65 12.53 -2.29 6.98
CA ALA A 65 11.16 -2.47 7.43
C ALA A 65 10.16 -2.00 6.35
N CYS A 66 10.45 -0.86 5.72
CA CYS A 66 9.64 -0.35 4.61
C CYS A 66 9.70 -1.27 3.38
N THR A 67 10.79 -2.03 3.20
CA THR A 67 10.88 -3.05 2.14
C THR A 67 9.78 -4.08 2.27
N SER A 68 9.56 -4.62 3.47
CA SER A 68 8.51 -5.61 3.71
C SER A 68 7.11 -5.06 3.42
N ILE A 69 6.86 -3.80 3.79
CA ILE A 69 5.59 -3.11 3.51
C ILE A 69 5.39 -2.94 2.00
N CYS A 70 6.41 -2.46 1.29
CA CYS A 70 6.40 -2.32 -0.17
C CYS A 70 6.12 -3.66 -0.87
N GLN A 71 6.79 -4.73 -0.43
CA GLN A 71 6.56 -6.07 -0.96
C GLN A 71 5.13 -6.56 -0.72
N TRP A 72 4.59 -6.34 0.48
CA TRP A 72 3.21 -6.68 0.81
C TRP A 72 2.21 -5.93 -0.08
N THR A 73 2.38 -4.62 -0.26
CA THR A 73 1.49 -3.80 -1.12
C THR A 73 1.50 -4.31 -2.56
N GLN A 74 2.68 -4.61 -3.11
CA GLN A 74 2.79 -5.18 -4.47
C GLN A 74 2.17 -6.58 -4.57
N ALA A 75 2.31 -7.40 -3.51
CA ALA A 75 1.71 -8.72 -3.48
C ALA A 75 0.17 -8.65 -3.48
N MET A 76 -0.42 -7.74 -2.68
CA MET A 76 -1.87 -7.52 -2.65
C MET A 76 -2.40 -7.02 -3.99
N HIS A 77 -1.69 -6.09 -4.63
CA HIS A 77 -2.04 -5.61 -5.97
C HIS A 77 -2.05 -6.75 -6.98
N LYS A 78 -0.96 -7.52 -7.08
CA LYS A 78 -0.87 -8.69 -7.98
C LYS A 78 -1.95 -9.72 -7.69
N TYR A 79 -2.21 -10.00 -6.41
CA TYR A 79 -3.24 -10.94 -5.98
C TYR A 79 -4.62 -10.54 -6.50
N HIS A 80 -5.01 -9.26 -6.41
CA HIS A 80 -6.29 -8.75 -6.93
C HIS A 80 -6.47 -9.06 -8.42
N PHE A 81 -5.46 -8.81 -9.25
CA PHE A 81 -5.55 -9.07 -10.70
C PHE A 81 -5.55 -10.56 -11.02
N VAL A 82 -4.74 -11.35 -10.30
CA VAL A 82 -4.72 -12.80 -10.46
C VAL A 82 -6.07 -13.37 -10.06
N ALA A 83 -6.57 -13.10 -8.85
CA ALA A 83 -7.84 -13.58 -8.33
C ALA A 83 -9.01 -13.28 -9.27
N LYS A 84 -9.05 -12.06 -9.84
CA LYS A 84 -10.04 -11.69 -10.86
C LYS A 84 -9.90 -12.44 -12.18
N GLY A 85 -8.68 -12.80 -12.57
CA GLY A 85 -8.42 -13.61 -13.76
C GLY A 85 -8.69 -15.10 -13.57
N VAL A 86 -8.70 -15.61 -12.32
CA VAL A 86 -9.02 -17.02 -12.03
C VAL A 86 -10.50 -17.25 -11.72
N ALA A 87 -11.28 -16.22 -11.44
CA ALA A 87 -12.73 -16.32 -11.31
C ALA A 87 -13.34 -16.65 -12.69
N PRO A 88 -13.89 -17.87 -12.89
CA PRO A 88 -14.41 -18.32 -14.19
C PRO A 88 -15.70 -17.61 -14.62
#